data_AF-A0A949WNJ5-F1
#
_entry.id   AF-A0A949WNJ5-F1
#
_cell.length_a   1.000
_cell.length_b   1.000
_cell.length_c   1.000
_cell.angle_alpha   90.00
_cell.angle_beta   90.00
_cell.angle_gamma   90.00
#
_symmetry.space_group_name_H-M   'P 1'
#
loop_
_entity.id
_entity.type
_entity.pdbx_description
1 polymer ?
#
loop_
_entity_poly.entity_id
_entity_poly.type
_entity_poly.pdbx_seq_one_letter_code
_entity_poly.pdbx_strand_id
1 'polypeptide(L)'
;MIDFKKCEECGANLEQKIQDRIQGAFCNQCKKWVIVTTYMPAIFQDTTKYKMYLCSADSNNKEHIKALSQIANINFLQAKRMIK
;
A
#
# COMPACT_ATOMS: atom_id res chain seq x y z
N MET A 1 -5.74 9.40 -23.57
CA MET A 1 -5.12 8.23 -22.89
C MET A 1 -3.79 8.70 -22.34
N ILE A 2 -3.62 8.72 -21.03
CA ILE A 2 -2.31 9.00 -20.41
C ILE A 2 -1.49 7.72 -20.58
N ASP A 3 -0.38 7.80 -21.31
CA ASP A 3 0.52 6.68 -21.51
C ASP A 3 1.36 6.49 -20.23
N PHE A 4 0.85 5.70 -19.29
CA PHE A 4 1.50 5.36 -18.01
C PHE A 4 2.80 4.56 -18.17
N LYS A 5 3.36 4.47 -19.38
CA LYS A 5 4.64 3.82 -19.66
C LYS A 5 5.83 4.73 -19.41
N LYS A 6 5.65 6.05 -19.32
CA LYS A 6 6.76 7.00 -19.20
C LYS A 6 6.67 7.86 -17.95
N CYS A 7 7.83 8.17 -17.37
CA CYS A 7 7.97 9.10 -16.27
C CYS A 7 7.77 10.53 -16.77
N GLU A 8 6.91 11.31 -16.11
CA GLU A 8 6.63 12.69 -16.50
C GLU A 8 7.83 13.65 -16.28
N GLU A 9 8.75 13.30 -15.38
CA GLU A 9 9.92 14.15 -15.09
C GLU A 9 11.10 13.91 -16.04
N CYS A 10 11.41 12.65 -16.37
CA CYS A 10 12.59 12.31 -17.17
C CYS A 10 12.28 11.64 -18.51
N GLY A 11 11.02 11.36 -18.82
CA GLY A 11 10.59 10.69 -20.04
C GLY A 11 10.99 9.20 -20.14
N ALA A 12 11.74 8.67 -19.17
CA ALA A 12 12.18 7.28 -19.15
C ALA A 12 11.01 6.31 -18.96
N ASN A 13 11.18 5.07 -19.42
CA ASN A 13 10.17 4.04 -19.23
C ASN A 13 10.02 3.67 -17.75
N LEU A 14 8.77 3.42 -17.34
CA LEU A 14 8.42 2.96 -16.00
C LEU A 14 8.42 1.44 -15.95
N GLU A 15 8.94 0.90 -14.86
CA GLU A 15 8.94 -0.54 -14.60
C GLU A 15 7.90 -0.88 -13.54
N GLN A 16 7.20 -1.99 -13.73
CA GLN A 16 6.38 -2.56 -12.67
C GLN A 16 7.30 -3.16 -11.62
N LYS A 17 7.18 -2.69 -10.39
CA LYS A 17 8.02 -3.12 -9.28
C LYS A 17 7.15 -3.51 -8.10
N ILE A 18 7.52 -4.59 -7.43
CA ILE A 18 6.99 -4.99 -6.13
C ILE A 18 8.13 -4.86 -5.12
N GLN A 19 7.85 -4.23 -3.99
CA GLN A 19 8.80 -4.11 -2.88
C GLN A 19 8.01 -4.22 -1.57
N ASP A 20 8.33 -5.20 -0.74
CA ASP A 20 7.62 -5.46 0.52
C ASP A 20 6.08 -5.60 0.32
N ARG A 21 5.29 -4.67 0.87
CA ARG A 21 3.82 -4.61 0.77
C ARG A 21 3.34 -3.52 -0.21
N ILE A 22 4.21 -3.04 -1.09
CA ILE A 22 3.88 -2.05 -2.11
C ILE A 22 4.17 -2.59 -3.52
N GLN A 23 3.38 -2.13 -4.49
CA GLN A 23 3.59 -2.38 -5.91
C GLN A 23 3.22 -1.15 -6.74
N GLY A 24 3.70 -1.11 -7.98
CA GLY A 24 3.26 -0.14 -8.97
C GLY A 24 4.38 0.24 -9.94
N ALA A 25 4.25 1.43 -10.53
CA ALA A 25 5.18 1.93 -11.53
C ALA A 25 6.33 2.70 -10.87
N PHE A 26 7.56 2.25 -11.10
CA PHE A 26 8.79 2.85 -10.58
C PHE A 26 9.66 3.39 -11.71
N CYS A 27 10.21 4.58 -11.52
CA CYS A 27 11.18 5.17 -12.44
C CYS A 27 12.61 4.91 -11.94
N ASN A 28 13.37 4.10 -12.69
CA ASN A 28 14.75 3.78 -12.32
C ASN A 28 15.74 4.93 -12.46
N GLN A 29 15.44 5.94 -13.28
CA GLN A 29 16.28 7.14 -13.45
C GLN A 29 16.06 8.12 -12.30
N CYS A 30 14.80 8.48 -12.01
CA CYS A 30 14.45 9.38 -10.91
C CYS A 30 14.47 8.72 -9.52
N LYS A 31 14.64 7.39 -9.46
CA LYS A 31 14.59 6.59 -8.21
C LYS A 31 13.31 6.82 -7.38
N LYS A 32 12.17 6.96 -8.05
CA LYS A 32 10.88 7.26 -7.40
C LYS A 32 9.74 6.40 -7.92
N TRP A 33 8.74 6.22 -7.07
CA TRP A 33 7.44 5.68 -7.47
C TRP A 33 6.65 6.76 -8.21
N VAL A 34 6.09 6.42 -9.37
CA VAL A 34 5.13 7.28 -10.10
C VAL A 34 3.71 6.88 -9.76
N ILE A 35 3.47 5.57 -9.60
CA ILE A 35 2.21 5.02 -9.08
C ILE A 35 2.58 4.00 -8.03
N VAL A 36 1.96 4.10 -6.84
CA VAL A 36 2.16 3.15 -5.77
C VAL A 36 0.81 2.72 -5.21
N THR A 37 0.63 1.42 -5.07
CA THR A 37 -0.52 0.79 -4.41
C THR A 37 -0.02 -0.34 -3.51
N THR A 38 -0.93 -0.89 -2.71
CA THR A 38 -0.61 -1.98 -1.81
C THR A 38 -0.50 -3.30 -2.56
N TYR A 39 0.51 -4.09 -2.22
CA TYR A 39 0.68 -5.47 -2.67
C TYR A 39 0.37 -6.44 -1.53
N MET A 40 -0.47 -7.42 -1.82
CA MET A 40 -0.82 -8.52 -0.91
C MET A 40 -0.53 -9.85 -1.61
N PRO A 41 0.55 -10.55 -1.21
CA PRO A 41 0.85 -11.88 -1.71
C PRO A 41 -0.33 -12.83 -1.55
N ALA A 42 -0.56 -13.68 -2.56
CA ALA A 42 -1.69 -14.62 -2.56
C ALA A 42 -1.69 -15.58 -1.36
N ILE A 43 -0.51 -15.99 -0.87
CA ILE A 43 -0.37 -16.84 0.32
C ILE A 43 -0.92 -16.19 1.60
N PHE A 44 -1.03 -14.86 1.64
CA PHE A 44 -1.63 -14.14 2.76
C PHE A 44 -3.12 -13.86 2.55
N GLN A 45 -3.73 -14.32 1.45
CA GLN A 45 -5.16 -14.19 1.25
C GLN A 45 -5.89 -15.28 2.04
N ASP A 46 -6.38 -14.91 3.22
CA ASP A 46 -7.34 -15.72 3.96
C ASP A 46 -8.76 -15.35 3.51
N THR A 47 -9.50 -16.32 2.97
CA THR A 47 -10.90 -16.15 2.56
C THR A 47 -11.89 -16.35 3.72
N THR A 48 -11.40 -16.75 4.89
CA THR A 48 -12.19 -16.92 6.10
C THR A 48 -12.65 -15.57 6.61
N LYS A 49 -13.93 -15.47 6.97
CA LYS A 49 -14.51 -14.23 7.48
C LYS A 49 -14.42 -14.21 9.01
N TYR A 50 -13.74 -13.21 9.53
CA TYR A 50 -13.67 -12.95 10.97
C TYR A 50 -14.43 -11.67 11.32
N LYS A 51 -14.96 -11.62 12.54
CA LYS A 51 -15.47 -10.38 13.14
C LYS A 51 -14.49 -9.96 14.22
N MET A 52 -13.82 -8.83 14.01
CA MET A 52 -12.84 -8.28 14.94
C MET A 52 -13.37 -6.97 15.53
N TYR A 53 -13.02 -6.69 16.78
CA TYR A 53 -13.36 -5.44 17.45
C TYR A 53 -12.08 -4.76 17.92
N LEU A 54 -11.97 -3.47 17.64
CA LEU A 54 -10.87 -2.65 18.13
C LEU A 54 -11.23 -2.15 19.53
N CYS A 55 -10.58 -2.67 20.57
CA CYS A 55 -10.84 -2.25 21.95
C CYS A 55 -10.20 -0.91 22.28
N SER A 56 -9.00 -0.65 21.77
CA SER A 56 -8.26 0.59 21.98
C SER A 56 -7.24 0.77 20.85
N ALA A 57 -7.08 1.99 20.37
CA ALA A 57 -5.98 2.40 19.50
C ALA A 57 -5.80 3.91 19.58
N ASP A 58 -4.66 4.38 19.09
CA ASP A 58 -4.30 5.79 19.02
C ASP A 58 -4.07 6.12 17.54
N SER A 59 -4.86 7.04 17.00
CA SER A 59 -4.82 7.47 15.60
C SER A 59 -3.57 8.28 15.24
N ASN A 60 -2.77 8.70 16.24
CA ASN A 60 -1.48 9.33 16.05
C ASN A 60 -0.31 8.33 16.18
N ASN A 61 -0.56 7.15 16.75
CA ASN A 61 0.45 6.11 16.87
C ASN A 61 0.58 5.32 15.55
N LYS A 62 1.68 5.55 14.84
CA LYS A 62 1.97 4.90 13.55
C LYS A 62 2.05 3.37 13.66
N GLU A 63 2.53 2.82 14.77
CA GLU A 63 2.63 1.38 14.95
C GLU A 63 1.25 0.74 15.15
N HIS A 64 0.32 1.44 15.80
CA HIS A 64 -1.07 0.97 15.90
C HIS A 64 -1.75 0.92 14.53
N ILE A 65 -1.56 1.97 13.70
CA ILE A 65 -2.11 1.99 12.34
C ILE A 65 -1.49 0.88 11.48
N LYS A 66 -0.17 0.67 11.58
CA LYS A 66 0.53 -0.41 10.86
C LYS A 66 -0.02 -1.77 11.26
N ALA A 67 -0.15 -2.05 12.56
CA ALA A 67 -0.68 -3.30 13.06
C ALA A 67 -2.11 -3.55 12.53
N LEU A 68 -2.98 -2.55 12.59
CA LEU A 68 -4.33 -2.64 12.05
C LEU A 68 -4.34 -2.90 10.54
N SER A 69 -3.49 -2.20 9.77
CA SER A 69 -3.38 -2.39 8.32
C SER A 69 -2.95 -3.81 7.94
N GLN A 70 -2.05 -4.41 8.73
CA GLN A 70 -1.57 -5.77 8.52
C GLN A 70 -2.64 -6.80 8.87
N ILE A 71 -3.29 -6.66 10.02
CA ILE A 71 -4.29 -7.62 10.52
C ILE A 71 -5.56 -7.58 9.67
N ALA A 72 -6.07 -6.39 9.35
CA ALA A 72 -7.28 -6.23 8.55
C ALA A 72 -7.02 -6.34 7.04
N ASN A 73 -5.76 -6.49 6.62
CA ASN A 73 -5.34 -6.57 5.23
C ASN A 73 -5.91 -5.42 4.38
N ILE A 74 -5.67 -4.18 4.83
CA ILE A 74 -6.08 -2.93 4.17
C ILE A 74 -4.90 -1.97 4.14
N ASN A 75 -4.97 -0.91 3.32
CA ASN A 75 -3.85 0.05 3.27
C ASN A 75 -3.78 0.95 4.52
N PHE A 76 -2.62 1.57 4.75
CA PHE A 76 -2.36 2.42 5.92
C PHE A 76 -3.36 3.59 6.06
N LEU A 77 -3.75 4.23 4.96
CA LEU A 77 -4.69 5.35 4.98
C LEU A 77 -6.12 4.89 5.32
N GLN A 78 -6.54 3.72 4.84
CA GLN A 78 -7.80 3.09 5.22
C GLN A 78 -7.79 2.73 6.71
N ALA A 79 -6.72 2.08 7.20
CA ALA A 79 -6.56 1.76 8.61
C ALA A 79 -6.61 3.02 9.49
N LYS A 80 -5.94 4.11 9.08
CA LYS A 80 -5.98 5.39 9.81
C LYS A 80 -7.40 5.96 9.93
N ARG A 81 -8.24 5.79 8.92
CA ARG A 81 -9.64 6.26 8.95
C ARG A 81 -10.56 5.41 9.83
N MET A 82 -10.15 4.18 10.18
CA MET A 82 -10.91 3.30 11.06
C MET A 82 -10.71 3.62 12.54
N ILE A 83 -9.59 4.27 12.89
CA ILE A 83 -9.28 4.73 14.24
C ILE A 83 -9.75 6.18 14.34
N LYS A 84 -10.63 6.48 15.31
CA LYS A 84 -11.03 7.86 15.61
C LYS A 84 -9.93 8.59 16.38
#